data_AF-X6G450-F1
#
_entry.id   AF-X6G450-F1
#
_cell.length_a   1.000
_cell.length_b   1.000
_cell.length_c   1.000
_cell.angle_alpha   90.00
_cell.angle_beta   90.00
_cell.angle_gamma   90.00
#
_symmetry.space_group_name_H-M   'P 1'
#
loop_
_entity.id
_entity.type
_entity.pdbx_description
1 polymer ?
#
loop_
_entity_poly.entity_id
_entity_poly.type
_entity_poly.pdbx_seq_one_letter_code
_entity_poly.pdbx_strand_id
1 'polypeptide(L)'
;MQFSNRKIVRLTFASLLVGFAALMAIVATNFWLGQRAQSYFDNALEARDTRIAAVELRNAMQTAEASERGFVITGNEIYLGAYQTAKA
;
A
#
# COMPACT_ATOMS: atom_id res chain seq x y z
N MET A 1 18.52 -59.16 17.67
CA MET A 1 19.04 -58.03 16.86
C MET A 1 19.37 -56.88 17.80
N GLN A 2 20.66 -56.63 18.09
CA GLN A 2 21.08 -55.49 18.91
C GLN A 2 21.24 -54.26 18.00
N PHE A 3 20.22 -53.40 17.94
CA PHE A 3 20.39 -52.10 17.33
C PHE A 3 21.32 -51.27 18.22
N SER A 4 22.46 -50.87 17.67
CA SER A 4 23.42 -50.01 18.38
C SER A 4 22.72 -48.72 18.82
N ASN A 5 22.58 -48.53 20.13
CA ASN A 5 21.83 -47.42 20.76
C ASN A 5 22.30 -46.04 20.23
N ARG A 6 23.57 -45.93 19.87
CA ARG A 6 24.20 -44.74 19.27
C ARG A 6 23.63 -44.39 17.88
N LYS A 7 23.21 -45.38 17.09
CA LYS A 7 22.59 -45.16 15.78
C LYS A 7 21.18 -44.60 15.92
N ILE A 8 20.41 -45.07 16.90
CA ILE A 8 19.04 -44.59 17.16
C ILE A 8 19.10 -43.13 17.64
N VAL A 9 19.95 -42.81 18.63
CA VAL A 9 20.11 -41.43 19.12
C VAL A 9 20.52 -40.48 18.01
N ARG A 10 21.48 -40.88 17.15
CA ARG A 10 21.93 -40.05 16.02
C ARG A 10 20.81 -39.80 14.99
N LEU A 11 19.98 -40.82 14.73
CA LEU A 11 18.87 -40.70 13.78
C LEU A 11 17.77 -39.78 14.32
N THR A 12 17.42 -39.91 15.61
CA THR A 12 16.43 -39.05 16.27
C THR A 12 16.91 -37.59 16.33
N PHE A 13 18.20 -37.36 16.61
CA PHE A 13 18.75 -36.00 16.61
C PHE A 13 18.78 -35.40 15.20
N ALA A 14 19.05 -36.22 14.18
CA ALA A 14 19.02 -35.79 12.79
C ALA A 14 17.59 -35.40 12.35
N SER A 15 16.57 -36.21 12.67
CA SER A 15 15.18 -35.88 12.34
C SER A 15 14.68 -34.64 13.09
N LEU A 16 15.09 -34.46 14.34
CA LEU A 16 14.78 -33.26 15.12
C LEU A 16 15.36 -31.99 14.48
N LEU A 17 16.64 -32.03 14.06
CA LEU A 17 17.29 -30.91 13.39
C LEU A 17 16.62 -30.58 12.05
N VAL A 18 16.24 -31.59 11.28
CA VAL A 18 15.52 -31.40 10.01
C VAL A 18 14.17 -30.74 10.25
N GLY A 19 13.40 -31.20 11.24
CA GLY A 19 12.13 -30.58 11.62
C GLY A 19 12.30 -29.13 12.08
N PHE A 20 13.31 -28.87 12.92
CA PHE A 20 13.64 -27.52 13.39
C PHE A 20 14.01 -26.58 12.23
N ALA A 21 14.86 -27.04 11.31
CA ALA A 21 15.24 -26.28 10.13
C ALA A 21 14.04 -25.99 9.22
N ALA A 22 13.12 -26.96 9.04
CA ALA A 22 11.90 -26.76 8.29
C ALA A 22 11.00 -25.68 8.93
N LEU A 23 10.85 -25.70 10.26
CA LEU A 23 10.08 -24.68 10.99
C LEU A 23 10.71 -23.29 10.82
N MET A 24 12.03 -23.17 10.96
CA MET A 24 12.75 -21.90 10.74
C MET A 24 12.58 -21.39 9.31
N ALA A 25 12.65 -22.28 8.30
CA ALA A 25 12.45 -21.93 6.91
C ALA A 25 11.04 -21.40 6.63
N ILE A 26 10.01 -22.01 7.22
CA ILE A 26 8.62 -21.55 7.11
C ILE A 26 8.47 -20.14 7.72
N VAL A 27 9.00 -19.92 8.93
CA VAL A 27 8.93 -18.61 9.60
C VAL A 27 9.68 -17.54 8.80
N ALA A 28 10.88 -17.84 8.32
CA ALA A 28 11.67 -16.93 7.49
C ALA A 28 10.95 -16.58 6.18
N THR A 29 10.33 -17.58 5.54
CA THR A 29 9.55 -17.37 4.31
C THR A 29 8.31 -16.53 4.59
N ASN A 30 7.62 -16.74 5.70
CA ASN A 30 6.46 -15.95 6.09
C ASN A 30 6.82 -14.49 6.37
N PHE A 31 7.95 -14.25 7.06
CA PHE A 31 8.46 -12.90 7.28
C PHE A 31 8.89 -12.23 5.97
N TRP A 32 9.61 -12.95 5.11
CA TRP A 32 10.04 -12.46 3.80
C TRP A 32 8.86 -12.14 2.88
N LEU A 33 7.84 -12.99 2.87
CA LEU A 33 6.62 -12.80 2.10
C LEU A 33 5.79 -11.64 2.66
N GLY A 34 5.73 -11.46 3.98
CA GLY A 34 5.09 -10.31 4.61
C GLY A 34 5.79 -8.99 4.26
N GLN A 35 7.12 -8.97 4.29
CA GLN A 35 7.91 -7.80 3.90
C GLN A 35 7.76 -7.51 2.39
N ARG A 36 7.67 -8.55 1.56
CA ARG A 36 7.39 -8.45 0.12
C ARG A 36 5.96 -7.96 -0.15
N ALA A 37 4.99 -8.36 0.66
CA ALA A 37 3.60 -7.93 0.54
C ALA A 37 3.47 -6.41 0.76
N GLN A 38 4.22 -5.86 1.71
CA GLN A 38 4.26 -4.41 1.96
C GLN A 38 4.74 -3.62 0.74
N SER A 39 5.75 -4.14 0.01
CA SER A 39 6.31 -3.50 -1.19
C SER A 39 5.32 -3.39 -2.36
N TYR A 40 4.23 -4.17 -2.40
CA TYR A 40 3.19 -4.03 -3.41
C TYR A 40 2.15 -2.95 -3.05
N PHE A 41 2.02 -2.58 -1.78
CA PHE A 41 1.09 -1.53 -1.35
C PHE A 41 1.67 -0.13 -1.55
N ASP A 42 2.98 0.05 -1.36
CA ASP A 42 3.61 1.39 -1.48
C ASP A 42 3.50 1.98 -2.90
N ASN A 43 3.68 1.16 -3.94
CA ASN A 43 3.53 1.62 -5.34
C ASN A 43 2.07 1.96 -5.70
N ALA A 44 1.11 1.22 -5.14
CA ALA A 44 -0.32 1.48 -5.36
C ALA A 44 -0.78 2.74 -4.60
N LEU A 45 -0.16 3.05 -3.46
CA LEU A 45 -0.43 4.25 -2.68
C LEU A 45 0.08 5.51 -3.39
N GLU A 46 1.31 5.50 -3.90
CA GLU A 46 1.89 6.68 -4.58
C GLU A 46 1.12 7.05 -5.87
N ALA A 47 0.74 6.06 -6.67
CA ALA A 47 -0.08 6.27 -7.86
C ALA A 47 -1.49 6.77 -7.50
N ARG A 48 -2.04 6.32 -6.37
CA ARG A 48 -3.36 6.75 -5.89
C ARG A 48 -3.33 8.18 -5.38
N ASP A 49 -2.32 8.58 -4.61
CA ASP A 49 -2.19 9.94 -4.09
C ASP A 49 -2.05 10.97 -5.22
N THR A 50 -1.22 10.66 -6.24
CA THR A 50 -1.09 11.50 -7.44
C THR A 50 -2.43 11.66 -8.17
N ARG A 51 -3.20 10.56 -8.28
CA ARG A 51 -4.52 10.59 -8.92
C ARG A 51 -5.54 11.38 -8.10
N ILE A 52 -5.51 11.30 -6.77
CA ILE A 52 -6.39 12.07 -5.89
C ILE A 52 -6.09 13.56 -6.06
N ALA A 53 -4.82 13.97 -5.96
CA ALA A 53 -4.42 15.36 -6.13
C ALA A 53 -4.83 15.92 -7.50
N ALA A 54 -4.67 15.15 -8.58
CA ALA A 54 -5.09 15.56 -9.92
C ALA A 54 -6.61 15.72 -10.05
N VAL A 55 -7.39 14.83 -9.41
CA VAL A 55 -8.86 14.91 -9.41
C VAL A 55 -9.34 16.11 -8.60
N GLU A 56 -8.75 16.37 -7.44
CA GLU A 56 -9.07 17.53 -6.62
C GLU A 56 -8.75 18.84 -7.35
N LEU A 57 -7.56 18.93 -7.98
CA LEU A 57 -7.19 20.08 -8.80
C LEU A 57 -8.20 20.31 -9.94
N ARG A 58 -8.55 19.24 -10.68
CA ARG A 58 -9.52 19.35 -11.76
C ARG A 58 -10.89 19.82 -11.26
N ASN A 59 -11.36 19.28 -10.14
CA ASN A 59 -12.63 19.68 -9.56
C ASN A 59 -12.60 21.16 -9.15
N ALA A 60 -11.53 21.60 -8.47
CA ALA A 60 -11.35 23.01 -8.08
C ALA A 60 -11.35 23.95 -9.29
N MET A 61 -10.64 23.58 -10.36
CA MET A 61 -10.63 24.34 -11.61
C MET A 61 -12.01 24.40 -12.28
N GLN A 62 -12.73 23.28 -12.36
CA GLN A 62 -14.07 23.25 -12.95
C GLN A 62 -15.07 24.09 -12.14
N THR A 63 -14.98 24.04 -10.81
CA THR A 63 -15.81 24.88 -9.94
C THR A 63 -15.46 26.36 -10.12
N ALA A 64 -14.18 26.70 -10.21
CA ALA A 64 -13.74 28.08 -10.46
C ALA A 64 -14.23 28.60 -11.81
N GLU A 65 -14.13 27.79 -12.87
CA GLU A 65 -14.63 28.13 -14.21
C GLU A 65 -16.15 28.28 -14.24
N ALA A 66 -16.88 27.37 -13.58
CA ALA A 66 -18.34 27.47 -13.48
C ALA A 66 -18.77 28.74 -12.74
N SER A 67 -18.04 29.10 -11.68
CA SER A 67 -18.21 30.34 -10.92
C SER A 67 -17.95 31.59 -11.77
N GLU A 68 -16.85 31.61 -12.52
CA GLU A 68 -16.53 32.70 -13.44
C GLU A 68 -17.59 32.85 -14.54
N ARG A 69 -17.97 31.74 -15.19
CA ARG A 69 -19.05 31.72 -16.18
C ARG A 69 -20.38 32.19 -15.58
N GLY A 70 -20.70 31.79 -14.35
CA GLY A 70 -21.87 32.24 -13.61
C GLY A 70 -21.88 33.76 -13.41
N PHE A 71 -20.74 34.34 -13.06
CA PHE A 71 -20.56 35.79 -12.99
C PHE A 71 -20.74 36.46 -14.36
N VAL A 72 -20.10 35.95 -15.41
CA VAL A 72 -20.18 36.53 -16.76
C VAL A 72 -21.61 36.53 -17.31
N ILE A 73 -22.38 35.46 -17.06
CA ILE A 73 -23.76 35.34 -17.56
C ILE A 73 -24.74 36.21 -16.76
N THR A 74 -24.55 36.32 -15.45
CA THR A 74 -25.53 36.98 -14.56
C THR A 74 -25.13 38.40 -14.14
N GLY A 75 -23.87 38.77 -14.32
CA GLY A 75 -23.27 40.00 -13.78
C GLY A 75 -23.18 40.03 -12.24
N ASN A 76 -23.52 38.94 -11.56
CA ASN A 76 -23.65 38.92 -10.11
C ASN A 76 -22.38 38.40 -9.44
N GLU A 77 -21.72 39.27 -8.67
CA GLU A 77 -20.45 39.00 -7.99
C GLU A 77 -20.51 37.83 -6.99
N ILE A 78 -21.70 37.44 -6.53
CA ILE A 78 -21.90 36.29 -5.63
C ILE A 78 -21.31 35.00 -6.22
N TYR A 79 -21.27 34.88 -7.55
CA TYR A 79 -20.72 33.69 -8.21
C TYR A 79 -19.18 33.61 -8.19
N LEU A 80 -18.46 34.70 -7.88
CA LEU A 80 -16.98 34.70 -7.83
C LEU A 80 -16.40 34.01 -6.58
N GLY A 81 -17.23 33.65 -5.59
CA GLY A 81 -16.76 33.09 -4.32
C GLY A 81 -15.84 31.87 -4.49
N ALA A 82 -16.22 30.90 -5.34
CA ALA A 82 -15.40 29.70 -5.54
C ALA A 82 -14.17 29.96 -6.43
N TYR A 83 -14.24 30.93 -7.36
CA TYR A 83 -13.09 31.36 -8.16
C TYR A 83 -12.01 32.01 -7.29
N GLN A 84 -12.40 32.91 -6.38
CA GLN A 84 -11.48 33.56 -5.44
C GLN A 84 -10.81 32.53 -4.51
N THR A 85 -11.55 31.51 -4.10
CA THR A 85 -11.04 30.43 -3.24
C THR A 85 -10.03 29.53 -3.97
N ALA A 86 -10.21 29.28 -5.27
CA ALA A 86 -9.30 28.48 -6.08
C ALA A 86 -8.03 29.24 -6.53
N LYS A 87 -8.05 30.57 -6.46
CA LYS A 87 -6.92 31.44 -6.84
C LYS A 87 -5.90 31.64 -5.72
N ALA A 88 -6.34 31.54 -4.47
CA ALA A 88 -5.51 31.68 -3.27
C ALA A 88 -4.62 30.44 -3.04
#